data_AF-A0A5J4QAY0-F1
#
_entry.id   AF-A0A5J4QAY0-F1
#
_cell.length_a   1.000
_cell.length_b   1.000
_cell.length_c   1.000
_cell.angle_alpha   90.00
_cell.angle_beta   90.00
_cell.angle_gamma   90.00
#
_symmetry.space_group_name_H-M   'P 1'
#
loop_
_entity.id
_entity.type
_entity.pdbx_description
1 polymer ?
#
loop_
_entity_poly.entity_id
_entity_poly.type
_entity_poly.pdbx_seq_one_letter_code
_entity_poly.pdbx_strand_id
1 'polypeptide(L)'
;MQLKYKLGGIIMENKQIQKSGDNSQQIQAETIIVNTGIDEKRAREIFDEKFAIARQDYANEALAVVNARIKRFECCLIPKIVEIDKGLEAFADPSFQFLLLKAQKSAASTERPADYDLLSELLTNRIQNGGNRKIRAGINRAVEIVEDISDDALLGLTVFHSVSFFRPISGNIHDGLDILNNLFGKIIYGELPVGQDWLDHLDVLDAVRINSFGSINKIQAIYPVALEGYVAVGIKKDSEEYIRALEILNKAGLNPMDILMQHVLNSDYVRINIPQKATVDTLNFNIITVVNNNPQTLIPLSDSQKKAIASIYELYQNDATTKEQNIQKFMTEWDKRPNLKILREWWDNLPSLLIEITSVGKALAHANAQRCDNNLPSLN
;
A
#
# COMPACT_ATOMS: atom_id res chain seq x y z
N MET A 1 -20.64 12.22 87.59
CA MET A 1 -19.58 12.86 86.78
C MET A 1 -18.47 11.83 86.59
N GLN A 2 -18.10 11.60 85.32
CA GLN A 2 -16.99 10.78 84.81
C GLN A 2 -17.09 9.25 84.87
N LEU A 3 -17.56 8.71 83.74
CA LEU A 3 -17.18 7.42 83.17
C LEU A 3 -15.68 7.41 82.84
N LYS A 4 -14.97 6.33 83.21
CA LYS A 4 -13.71 5.93 82.55
C LYS A 4 -13.85 4.48 82.10
N TYR A 5 -14.01 4.32 80.79
CA TYR A 5 -14.03 3.04 80.08
C TYR A 5 -12.61 2.48 79.92
N LYS A 6 -12.52 1.16 80.03
CA LYS A 6 -11.37 0.29 79.78
C LYS A 6 -10.83 0.45 78.36
N LEU A 7 -9.50 0.41 78.24
CA LEU A 7 -8.79 0.14 77.00
C LEU A 7 -9.17 -1.25 76.44
N GLY A 8 -9.49 -1.28 75.16
CA GLY A 8 -9.46 -2.48 74.32
C GLY A 8 -9.15 -2.01 72.89
N GLY A 9 -7.86 -1.95 72.55
CA GLY A 9 -7.44 -1.64 71.19
C GLY A 9 -7.87 -2.76 70.24
N ILE A 10 -8.71 -2.43 69.25
CA ILE A 10 -9.04 -3.32 68.14
C ILE A 10 -7.98 -3.07 67.07
N ILE A 11 -7.07 -4.04 66.88
CA ILE A 11 -6.24 -4.12 65.68
C ILE A 11 -7.14 -4.73 64.61
N MET A 12 -7.62 -3.91 63.65
CA MET A 12 -8.21 -4.44 62.43
C MET A 12 -7.09 -4.96 61.53
N GLU A 13 -6.85 -6.27 61.53
CA GLU A 13 -6.12 -6.93 60.46
C GLU A 13 -7.00 -6.97 59.21
N ASN A 14 -6.63 -6.20 58.17
CA ASN A 14 -7.24 -6.25 56.85
C ASN A 14 -6.78 -7.54 56.12
N LYS A 15 -7.31 -8.69 56.53
CA LYS A 15 -7.02 -9.99 55.89
C LYS A 15 -7.91 -10.19 54.68
N GLN A 16 -7.36 -9.96 53.49
CA GLN A 16 -8.03 -10.21 52.23
C GLN A 16 -7.54 -11.57 51.69
N ILE A 17 -8.40 -12.60 51.77
CA ILE A 17 -8.06 -13.99 51.43
C ILE A 17 -8.46 -14.27 49.98
N GLN A 18 -7.49 -14.60 49.12
CA GLN A 18 -7.72 -15.02 47.74
C GLN A 18 -7.48 -16.52 47.59
N LYS A 19 -8.34 -17.23 46.87
CA LYS A 19 -8.20 -18.67 46.54
C LYS A 19 -8.14 -18.83 45.02
N SER A 20 -7.16 -19.60 44.53
CA SER A 20 -6.92 -19.84 43.10
C SER A 20 -6.94 -21.31 42.73
N GLY A 21 -7.30 -21.60 41.48
CA GLY A 21 -7.13 -22.91 40.84
C GLY A 21 -5.92 -22.93 39.91
N ASP A 22 -5.57 -24.11 39.37
CA ASP A 22 -4.38 -24.28 38.53
C ASP A 22 -4.42 -23.40 37.26
N ASN A 23 -3.26 -22.83 36.89
CA ASN A 23 -3.03 -21.84 35.81
C ASN A 23 -3.60 -20.43 36.01
N SER A 24 -3.88 -20.01 37.24
CA SER A 24 -4.32 -18.62 37.48
C SER A 24 -3.20 -17.73 38.04
N GLN A 25 -3.12 -16.50 37.53
CA GLN A 25 -2.30 -15.44 38.12
C GLN A 25 -3.15 -14.64 39.11
N GLN A 26 -2.65 -14.49 40.34
CA GLN A 26 -3.27 -13.65 41.36
C GLN A 26 -2.44 -12.37 41.55
N ILE A 27 -3.11 -11.23 41.45
CA ILE A 27 -2.52 -9.92 41.73
C ILE A 27 -3.36 -9.27 42.83
N GLN A 28 -2.72 -8.88 43.93
CA GLN A 28 -3.36 -8.24 45.07
C GLN A 28 -2.68 -6.89 45.34
N ALA A 29 -3.39 -5.80 45.10
CA ALA A 29 -2.96 -4.43 45.38
C ALA A 29 -4.18 -3.59 45.80
N GLU A 30 -3.97 -2.60 46.67
CA GLU A 30 -5.03 -1.68 47.13
C GLU A 30 -5.56 -0.79 45.98
N THR A 31 -4.74 -0.58 44.96
CA THR A 31 -5.14 -0.08 43.64
C THR A 31 -4.33 -0.82 42.59
N ILE A 32 -5.00 -1.60 41.73
CA ILE A 32 -4.39 -2.19 40.55
C ILE A 32 -4.51 -1.16 39.43
N ILE A 33 -3.42 -0.46 39.09
CA ILE A 33 -3.32 0.20 37.78
C ILE A 33 -2.92 -0.90 36.81
N VAL A 34 -3.91 -1.56 36.21
CA VAL A 34 -3.67 -2.36 35.01
C VAL A 34 -3.33 -1.33 33.93
N ASN A 35 -2.06 -1.28 33.50
CA ASN A 35 -1.71 -0.64 32.23
C ASN A 35 -2.33 -1.47 31.10
N THR A 36 -3.64 -1.32 30.95
CA THR A 36 -4.35 -1.66 29.74
C THR A 36 -3.87 -0.64 28.71
N GLY A 37 -3.47 -1.11 27.53
CA GLY A 37 -3.05 -0.22 26.44
C GLY A 37 -4.12 0.82 26.09
N ILE A 38 -3.82 1.72 25.17
CA ILE A 38 -4.81 2.72 24.74
C ILE A 38 -6.02 1.99 24.13
N ASP A 39 -7.19 2.16 24.74
CA ASP A 39 -8.46 1.73 24.16
C ASP A 39 -9.04 2.81 23.23
N GLU A 40 -10.06 2.46 22.44
CA GLU A 40 -10.64 3.40 21.47
C GLU A 40 -11.15 4.67 22.16
N LYS A 41 -11.78 4.52 23.32
CA LYS A 41 -12.28 5.64 24.12
C LYS A 41 -11.14 6.59 24.48
N ARG A 42 -10.03 6.08 25.02
CA ARG A 42 -8.86 6.89 25.38
C ARG A 42 -8.19 7.51 24.16
N ALA A 43 -8.16 6.82 23.02
CA ALA A 43 -7.66 7.40 21.77
C ALA A 43 -8.48 8.62 21.32
N ARG A 44 -9.82 8.54 21.40
CA ARG A 44 -10.71 9.67 21.12
C ARG A 44 -10.51 10.83 22.09
N GLU A 45 -10.35 10.54 23.39
CA GLU A 45 -10.01 11.56 24.38
C GLU A 45 -8.68 12.25 24.06
N ILE A 46 -7.63 11.49 23.72
CA ILE A 46 -6.33 12.04 23.32
C ILE A 46 -6.46 12.90 22.05
N PHE A 47 -7.27 12.46 21.09
CA PHE A 47 -7.54 13.22 19.87
C PHE A 47 -8.13 14.61 20.20
N ASP A 48 -9.16 14.66 21.05
CA ASP A 48 -9.80 15.90 21.49
C ASP A 48 -8.87 16.79 22.34
N GLU A 49 -8.10 16.19 23.26
CA GLU A 49 -7.11 16.87 24.10
C GLU A 49 -6.05 17.56 23.24
N LYS A 50 -5.55 16.90 22.19
CA LYS A 50 -4.54 17.50 21.29
C LYS A 50 -5.11 18.66 20.52
N PHE A 51 -6.33 18.54 20.02
CA PHE A 51 -6.94 19.63 19.27
C PHE A 51 -7.23 20.84 20.16
N ALA A 52 -7.61 20.62 21.43
CA ALA A 52 -7.83 21.69 22.39
C ALA A 52 -6.66 22.68 22.50
N ILE A 53 -5.43 22.19 22.31
CA ILE A 53 -4.21 23.01 22.33
C ILE A 53 -4.18 23.97 21.13
N ALA A 54 -4.53 23.51 19.93
CA ALA A 54 -4.60 24.35 18.74
C ALA A 54 -5.84 25.26 18.70
N ARG A 55 -6.90 24.92 19.44
CA ARG A 55 -8.16 25.69 19.44
C ARG A 55 -8.05 27.11 19.97
N GLN A 56 -7.03 27.40 20.80
CA GLN A 56 -6.85 28.73 21.40
C GLN A 56 -6.57 29.81 20.35
N ASP A 57 -6.12 29.42 19.15
CA ASP A 57 -5.75 30.34 18.09
C ASP A 57 -6.92 30.72 17.16
N TYR A 58 -8.10 30.10 17.28
CA TYR A 58 -9.24 30.37 16.40
C TYR A 58 -10.22 31.39 16.99
N ALA A 59 -10.69 32.30 16.14
CA ALA A 59 -11.77 33.23 16.47
C ALA A 59 -13.09 32.51 16.75
N ASN A 60 -13.93 33.09 17.60
CA ASN A 60 -15.19 32.48 18.04
C ASN A 60 -16.14 32.15 16.88
N GLU A 61 -16.21 32.99 15.84
CA GLU A 61 -17.05 32.75 14.66
C GLU A 61 -16.59 31.52 13.86
N ALA A 62 -15.29 31.19 13.87
CA ALA A 62 -14.71 30.08 13.12
C ALA A 62 -14.80 28.72 13.86
N LEU A 63 -14.98 28.74 15.19
CA LEU A 63 -14.91 27.52 16.02
C LEU A 63 -15.94 26.45 15.64
N ALA A 64 -17.16 26.84 15.26
CA ALA A 64 -18.20 25.87 14.89
C ALA A 64 -17.81 25.05 13.64
N VAL A 65 -17.29 25.73 12.62
CA VAL A 65 -16.84 25.10 11.37
C VAL A 65 -15.65 24.19 11.65
N VAL A 66 -14.66 24.71 12.38
CA VAL A 66 -13.46 23.96 12.76
C VAL A 66 -13.81 22.68 13.52
N ASN A 67 -14.66 22.75 14.55
CA ASN A 67 -15.07 21.56 15.32
C ASN A 67 -15.78 20.52 14.43
N ALA A 68 -16.62 20.97 13.49
CA ALA A 68 -17.31 20.07 12.57
C ALA A 68 -16.32 19.35 11.63
N ARG A 69 -15.33 20.06 11.10
CA ARG A 69 -14.28 19.49 10.22
C ARG A 69 -13.41 18.49 10.97
N ILE A 70 -12.99 18.83 12.19
CA ILE A 70 -12.21 17.93 13.06
C ILE A 70 -12.99 16.67 13.41
N LYS A 71 -14.30 16.79 13.70
CA LYS A 71 -15.12 15.62 14.00
C LYS A 71 -15.25 14.67 12.80
N ARG A 72 -15.37 15.22 11.59
CA ARG A 72 -15.36 14.42 10.36
C ARG A 72 -14.03 13.68 10.19
N PHE A 73 -12.90 14.38 10.39
CA PHE A 73 -11.59 13.75 10.33
C PHE A 73 -11.43 12.62 11.37
N GLU A 74 -11.87 12.82 12.61
CA GLU A 74 -11.87 11.77 13.64
C GLU A 74 -12.69 10.55 13.21
N CYS A 75 -13.86 10.76 12.61
CA CYS A 75 -14.72 9.70 12.10
C CYS A 75 -14.10 8.89 10.96
N CYS A 76 -13.22 9.50 10.15
CA CYS A 76 -12.44 8.79 9.13
C CYS A 76 -11.25 8.05 9.74
N LEU A 77 -10.56 8.64 10.71
CA LEU A 77 -9.29 8.14 11.24
C LEU A 77 -9.44 6.97 12.21
N ILE A 78 -10.28 7.11 13.25
CA ILE A 78 -10.31 6.13 14.34
C ILE A 78 -10.67 4.72 13.86
N PRO A 79 -11.69 4.52 13.00
CA PRO A 79 -12.01 3.18 12.50
C PRO A 79 -10.83 2.49 11.83
N LYS A 80 -10.05 3.22 11.01
CA LYS A 80 -8.87 2.68 10.33
C LYS A 80 -7.76 2.29 11.29
N ILE A 81 -7.54 3.07 12.35
CA ILE A 81 -6.52 2.76 13.35
C ILE A 81 -6.89 1.50 14.15
N VAL A 82 -8.18 1.30 14.46
CA VAL A 82 -8.67 0.13 15.19
C VAL A 82 -8.44 -1.17 14.41
N GLU A 83 -8.44 -1.12 13.08
CA GLU A 83 -8.17 -2.27 12.21
C GLU A 83 -6.68 -2.65 12.16
N ILE A 84 -5.77 -1.77 12.60
CA ILE A 84 -4.33 -2.03 12.64
C ILE A 84 -3.99 -2.74 13.96
N ASP A 85 -3.24 -3.84 13.89
CA ASP A 85 -2.72 -4.50 15.10
C ASP A 85 -1.95 -3.49 15.97
N LYS A 86 -2.38 -3.34 17.22
CA LYS A 86 -1.87 -2.35 18.18
C LYS A 86 -1.88 -0.90 17.68
N GLY A 87 -2.70 -0.56 16.69
CA GLY A 87 -2.75 0.78 16.10
C GLY A 87 -3.04 1.87 17.13
N LEU A 88 -3.91 1.59 18.10
CA LEU A 88 -4.27 2.54 19.16
C LEU A 88 -3.09 2.90 20.07
N GLU A 89 -2.07 2.03 20.21
CA GLU A 89 -0.87 2.32 20.99
C GLU A 89 -0.10 3.54 20.43
N ALA A 90 -0.27 3.86 19.14
CA ALA A 90 0.32 5.05 18.53
C ALA A 90 -0.12 6.35 19.21
N PHE A 91 -1.31 6.40 19.80
CA PHE A 91 -1.77 7.57 20.55
C PHE A 91 -0.96 7.82 21.82
N ALA A 92 -0.17 6.86 22.32
CA ALA A 92 0.76 7.09 23.43
C ALA A 92 2.10 7.69 22.97
N ASP A 93 2.44 7.61 21.68
CA ASP A 93 3.70 8.15 21.13
C ASP A 93 3.62 9.68 20.96
N PRO A 94 4.48 10.47 21.65
CA PRO A 94 4.53 11.91 21.46
C PRO A 94 4.77 12.32 20.00
N SER A 95 5.59 11.59 19.25
CA SER A 95 5.85 11.90 17.84
C SER A 95 4.59 11.76 16.99
N PHE A 96 3.75 10.76 17.26
CA PHE A 96 2.48 10.59 16.57
C PHE A 96 1.49 11.67 16.99
N GLN A 97 1.41 12.00 18.29
CA GLN A 97 0.56 13.08 18.78
C GLN A 97 0.90 14.45 18.16
N PHE A 98 2.18 14.73 17.91
CA PHE A 98 2.58 15.95 17.18
C PHE A 98 2.15 15.94 15.71
N LEU A 99 2.23 14.77 15.04
CA LEU A 99 1.72 14.63 13.68
C LEU A 99 0.20 14.78 13.65
N LEU A 100 -0.49 14.19 14.61
CA LEU A 100 -1.94 14.29 14.76
C LEU A 100 -2.38 15.76 14.85
N LEU A 101 -1.67 16.57 15.63
CA LEU A 101 -1.94 18.00 15.73
C LEU A 101 -1.80 18.71 14.37
N LYS A 102 -0.80 18.34 13.56
CA LYS A 102 -0.63 18.89 12.20
C LYS A 102 -1.79 18.47 11.29
N ALA A 103 -2.18 17.20 11.32
CA ALA A 103 -3.30 16.70 10.54
C ALA A 103 -4.62 17.36 10.94
N GLN A 104 -4.84 17.59 12.23
CA GLN A 104 -6.00 18.34 12.70
C GLN A 104 -5.99 19.78 12.18
N LYS A 105 -4.84 20.46 12.15
CA LYS A 105 -4.73 21.81 11.56
C LYS A 105 -5.07 21.79 10.06
N SER A 106 -4.51 20.84 9.30
CA SER A 106 -4.82 20.67 7.88
C SER A 106 -6.32 20.38 7.66
N ALA A 107 -6.89 19.45 8.43
CA ALA A 107 -8.33 19.13 8.39
C ALA A 107 -9.23 20.33 8.76
N ALA A 108 -8.81 21.17 9.71
CA ALA A 108 -9.55 22.38 10.07
C ALA A 108 -9.53 23.42 8.93
N SER A 109 -8.44 23.50 8.19
CA SER A 109 -8.25 24.47 7.09
C SER A 109 -8.94 24.06 5.78
N THR A 110 -8.99 22.76 5.47
CA THR A 110 -9.56 22.28 4.20
C THR A 110 -11.09 22.33 4.14
N GLU A 111 -11.61 22.58 2.94
CA GLU A 111 -13.04 22.51 2.62
C GLU A 111 -13.43 21.20 1.93
N ARG A 112 -12.45 20.39 1.51
CA ARG A 112 -12.65 19.18 0.71
C ARG A 112 -12.87 17.96 1.60
N PRO A 113 -14.01 17.25 1.47
CA PRO A 113 -14.25 16.04 2.25
C PRO A 113 -13.22 14.92 2.00
N ALA A 114 -12.68 14.82 0.78
CA ALA A 114 -11.69 13.81 0.41
C ALA A 114 -10.37 13.94 1.20
N ASP A 115 -10.04 15.15 1.67
CA ASP A 115 -8.82 15.42 2.42
C ASP A 115 -8.83 14.73 3.78
N TYR A 116 -10.00 14.54 4.40
CA TYR A 116 -10.12 13.82 5.67
C TYR A 116 -9.72 12.34 5.51
N ASP A 117 -10.17 11.72 4.42
CA ASP A 117 -9.80 10.34 4.11
C ASP A 117 -8.31 10.25 3.75
N LEU A 118 -7.77 11.19 2.96
CA LEU A 118 -6.34 11.22 2.65
C LEU A 118 -5.47 11.38 3.90
N LEU A 119 -5.81 12.33 4.78
CA LEU A 119 -5.12 12.52 6.05
C LEU A 119 -5.19 11.25 6.91
N SER A 120 -6.33 10.56 6.92
CA SER A 120 -6.46 9.30 7.65
C SER A 120 -5.54 8.20 7.11
N GLU A 121 -5.41 8.07 5.78
CA GLU A 121 -4.48 7.12 5.15
C GLU A 121 -3.01 7.48 5.44
N LEU A 122 -2.66 8.77 5.46
CA LEU A 122 -1.31 9.22 5.83
C LEU A 122 -0.97 8.83 7.28
N LEU A 123 -1.91 8.99 8.22
CA LEU A 123 -1.69 8.62 9.63
C LEU A 123 -1.65 7.10 9.81
N THR A 124 -2.48 6.33 9.11
CA THR A 124 -2.41 4.87 9.07
C THR A 124 -1.04 4.40 8.55
N ASN A 125 -0.58 4.97 7.44
CA ASN A 125 0.75 4.69 6.89
C ASN A 125 1.87 5.07 7.87
N ARG A 126 1.71 6.13 8.66
CA ARG A 126 2.67 6.52 9.71
C ARG A 126 2.78 5.48 10.82
N ILE A 127 1.66 4.82 11.17
CA ILE A 127 1.63 3.78 12.20
C ILE A 127 2.31 2.52 11.66
N GLN A 128 1.94 2.09 10.45
CA GLN A 128 2.46 0.86 9.83
C GLN A 128 3.95 0.95 9.48
N ASN A 129 4.41 2.10 8.95
CA ASN A 129 5.76 2.26 8.39
C ASN A 129 6.67 3.19 9.21
N GLY A 130 6.22 3.56 10.41
CA GLY A 130 6.79 4.61 11.25
C GLY A 130 8.21 4.42 11.76
N GLY A 131 8.71 3.19 11.74
CA GLY A 131 10.09 2.86 12.13
C GLY A 131 11.13 3.45 11.18
N ASN A 132 10.77 3.68 9.91
CA ASN A 132 11.68 4.25 8.93
C ASN A 132 11.64 5.79 8.97
N ARG A 133 12.75 6.40 9.41
CA ARG A 133 12.86 7.86 9.54
C ARG A 133 12.64 8.61 8.22
N LYS A 134 13.00 8.02 7.07
CA LYS A 134 12.82 8.64 5.75
C LYS A 134 11.35 8.68 5.35
N ILE A 135 10.65 7.55 5.50
CA ILE A 135 9.21 7.44 5.25
C ILE A 135 8.45 8.41 6.17
N ARG A 136 8.82 8.42 7.46
CA ARG A 136 8.24 9.35 8.44
C ARG A 136 8.39 10.82 8.05
N ALA A 137 9.56 11.24 7.56
CA ALA A 137 9.76 12.62 7.12
C ALA A 137 8.86 12.99 5.93
N GLY A 138 8.73 12.08 4.95
CA GLY A 138 7.82 12.24 3.82
C GLY A 138 6.36 12.36 4.25
N ILE A 139 5.88 11.46 5.11
CA ILE A 139 4.50 11.50 5.63
C ILE A 139 4.24 12.77 6.44
N ASN A 140 5.18 13.17 7.31
CA ASN A 140 5.01 14.38 8.11
C ASN A 140 4.83 15.61 7.23
N ARG A 141 5.63 15.75 6.17
CA ARG A 141 5.50 16.87 5.24
C ARG A 141 4.25 16.74 4.38
N ALA A 142 3.89 15.53 3.95
CA ALA A 142 2.67 15.28 3.19
C ALA A 142 1.41 15.75 3.94
N VAL A 143 1.32 15.44 5.24
CA VAL A 143 0.21 15.89 6.12
C VAL A 143 0.07 17.41 6.19
N GLU A 144 1.17 18.16 6.06
CA GLU A 144 1.18 19.63 6.14
C GLU A 144 0.75 20.32 4.84
N ILE A 145 0.65 19.61 3.73
CA ILE A 145 0.38 20.20 2.40
C ILE A 145 -0.90 19.65 1.77
N VAL A 146 -1.67 18.83 2.50
CA VAL A 146 -2.91 18.24 1.98
C VAL A 146 -3.92 19.33 1.63
N GLU A 147 -4.01 20.38 2.44
CA GLU A 147 -4.90 21.52 2.22
C GLU A 147 -4.47 22.38 1.03
N ASP A 148 -3.18 22.38 0.69
CA ASP A 148 -2.60 23.24 -0.35
C ASP A 148 -2.62 22.58 -1.73
N ILE A 149 -2.48 21.25 -1.80
CA ILE A 149 -2.40 20.52 -3.06
C ILE A 149 -3.74 20.53 -3.80
N SER A 150 -3.79 20.93 -5.06
CA SER A 150 -5.01 20.92 -5.88
C SER A 150 -5.48 19.49 -6.23
N ASP A 151 -6.78 19.33 -6.50
CA ASP A 151 -7.37 18.01 -6.79
C ASP A 151 -6.78 17.34 -8.03
N ASP A 152 -6.53 18.12 -9.08
CA ASP A 152 -5.96 17.69 -10.35
C ASP A 152 -4.48 17.31 -10.21
N ALA A 153 -3.70 18.09 -9.45
CA ALA A 153 -2.30 17.79 -9.15
C ALA A 153 -2.16 16.52 -8.31
N LEU A 154 -2.99 16.37 -7.27
CA LEU A 154 -3.03 15.13 -6.46
C LEU A 154 -3.41 13.92 -7.33
N LEU A 155 -4.42 14.06 -8.20
CA LEU A 155 -4.83 13.01 -9.14
C LEU A 155 -3.68 12.63 -10.08
N GLY A 156 -3.06 13.60 -10.76
CA GLY A 156 -1.93 13.37 -11.66
C GLY A 156 -0.75 12.71 -10.96
N LEU A 157 -0.40 13.17 -9.76
CA LEU A 157 0.65 12.58 -8.92
C LEU A 157 0.32 11.12 -8.56
N THR A 158 -0.94 10.84 -8.19
CA THR A 158 -1.40 9.49 -7.81
C THR A 158 -1.30 8.51 -8.97
N VAL A 159 -1.76 8.92 -10.16
CA VAL A 159 -1.64 8.12 -11.38
C VAL A 159 -0.17 7.91 -11.73
N PHE A 160 0.64 8.96 -11.63
CA PHE A 160 2.06 8.88 -11.97
C PHE A 160 2.83 7.90 -11.07
N HIS A 161 2.62 7.99 -9.77
CA HIS A 161 3.16 7.06 -8.80
C HIS A 161 2.71 5.62 -9.08
N SER A 162 1.42 5.44 -9.40
CA SER A 162 0.83 4.12 -9.63
C SER A 162 1.46 3.40 -10.82
N VAL A 163 1.79 4.12 -11.90
CA VAL A 163 2.54 3.59 -13.06
C VAL A 163 3.91 3.06 -12.65
N SER A 164 4.56 3.66 -11.65
CA SER A 164 5.90 3.25 -11.20
C SER A 164 5.87 2.16 -10.14
N PHE A 165 4.79 2.07 -9.37
CA PHE A 165 4.76 1.28 -8.14
C PHE A 165 3.93 -0.01 -8.24
N PHE A 166 2.75 0.02 -8.84
CA PHE A 166 1.83 -1.13 -8.81
C PHE A 166 2.01 -2.03 -10.02
N ARG A 167 2.12 -3.34 -9.78
CA ARG A 167 2.25 -4.37 -10.81
C ARG A 167 1.28 -5.51 -10.55
N PRO A 168 0.67 -6.09 -11.61
CA PRO A 168 -0.07 -7.33 -11.46
C PRO A 168 0.89 -8.45 -11.09
N ILE A 169 0.45 -9.32 -10.17
CA ILE A 169 1.18 -10.55 -9.83
C ILE A 169 0.82 -11.71 -10.77
N SER A 170 -0.30 -11.61 -11.49
CA SER A 170 -0.75 -12.65 -12.41
C SER A 170 0.27 -12.83 -13.53
N GLY A 171 0.64 -14.07 -13.84
CA GLY A 171 1.41 -14.35 -15.04
C GLY A 171 0.54 -14.41 -16.30
N ASN A 172 -0.79 -14.43 -16.20
CA ASN A 172 -1.68 -14.35 -17.35
C ASN A 172 -1.76 -12.90 -17.84
N ILE A 173 -1.53 -12.70 -19.15
CA ILE A 173 -1.46 -11.37 -19.77
C ILE A 173 -2.81 -10.65 -19.70
N HIS A 174 -3.91 -11.33 -20.02
CA HIS A 174 -5.22 -10.69 -20.01
C HIS A 174 -5.67 -10.36 -18.59
N ASP A 175 -5.52 -11.30 -17.66
CA ASP A 175 -5.86 -11.07 -16.25
C ASP A 175 -5.03 -9.93 -15.66
N GLY A 176 -3.72 -9.89 -15.96
CA GLY A 176 -2.84 -8.81 -15.49
C GLY A 176 -3.21 -7.45 -16.05
N LEU A 177 -3.58 -7.39 -17.34
CA LEU A 177 -4.09 -6.16 -17.95
C LEU A 177 -5.46 -5.76 -17.39
N ASP A 178 -6.34 -6.71 -17.06
CA ASP A 178 -7.64 -6.44 -16.44
C ASP A 178 -7.47 -5.92 -15.00
N ILE A 179 -6.54 -6.49 -14.23
CA ILE A 179 -6.15 -5.98 -12.90
C ILE A 179 -5.68 -4.53 -13.00
N LEU A 180 -4.78 -4.23 -13.94
CA LEU A 180 -4.31 -2.85 -14.16
C LEU A 180 -5.46 -1.93 -14.59
N ASN A 181 -6.33 -2.38 -15.51
CA ASN A 181 -7.48 -1.59 -15.97
C ASN A 181 -8.43 -1.26 -14.82
N ASN A 182 -8.67 -2.22 -13.93
CA ASN A 182 -9.52 -2.03 -12.76
C ASN A 182 -8.86 -1.06 -11.75
N LEU A 183 -7.56 -1.19 -11.52
CA LEU A 183 -6.79 -0.27 -10.68
C LEU A 183 -6.91 1.18 -11.19
N PHE A 184 -6.56 1.42 -12.45
CA PHE A 184 -6.61 2.76 -13.02
C PHE A 184 -8.05 3.28 -13.16
N GLY A 185 -9.05 2.39 -13.28
CA GLY A 185 -10.46 2.78 -13.21
C GLY A 185 -10.90 3.31 -11.85
N LYS A 186 -10.24 2.88 -10.75
CA LYS A 186 -10.49 3.42 -9.41
C LYS A 186 -9.68 4.69 -9.14
N ILE A 187 -8.45 4.76 -9.65
CA ILE A 187 -7.52 5.87 -9.38
C ILE A 187 -7.78 7.09 -10.27
N ILE A 188 -8.19 6.89 -11.52
CA ILE A 188 -8.55 7.98 -12.45
C ILE A 188 -10.00 8.39 -12.15
N TYR A 189 -10.21 9.09 -11.04
CA TYR A 189 -11.54 9.50 -10.56
C TYR A 189 -12.01 10.86 -11.08
N GLY A 190 -11.23 11.51 -11.96
CA GLY A 190 -11.54 12.81 -12.54
C GLY A 190 -10.75 13.06 -13.83
N GLU A 191 -10.85 14.28 -14.35
CA GLU A 191 -10.07 14.70 -15.52
C GLU A 191 -8.59 14.77 -15.18
N LEU A 192 -7.76 14.08 -15.97
CA LEU A 192 -6.32 14.08 -15.76
C LEU A 192 -5.72 15.44 -16.12
N PRO A 193 -4.78 15.97 -15.32
CA PRO A 193 -4.26 17.30 -15.53
C PRO A 193 -3.44 17.38 -16.83
N VAL A 194 -3.53 18.52 -17.51
CA VAL A 194 -2.80 18.81 -18.74
C VAL A 194 -1.94 20.05 -18.56
N GLY A 195 -0.95 20.25 -19.43
CA GLY A 195 -0.01 21.36 -19.29
C GLY A 195 1.03 21.14 -18.18
N GLN A 196 1.62 22.22 -17.68
CA GLN A 196 2.74 22.19 -16.72
C GLN A 196 2.37 22.75 -15.35
N ASP A 197 1.30 23.55 -15.23
CA ASP A 197 0.93 24.23 -13.98
C ASP A 197 0.77 23.28 -12.79
N TRP A 198 0.17 22.10 -13.01
CA TRP A 198 0.04 21.08 -11.96
C TRP A 198 1.39 20.49 -11.53
N LEU A 199 2.37 20.40 -12.42
CA LEU A 199 3.73 19.95 -12.10
C LEU A 199 4.46 21.02 -11.29
N ASP A 200 4.38 22.28 -11.71
CA ASP A 200 4.97 23.41 -10.99
C ASP A 200 4.38 23.51 -9.59
N HIS A 201 3.06 23.34 -9.47
CA HIS A 201 2.37 23.28 -8.19
C HIS A 201 2.91 22.14 -7.30
N LEU A 202 3.12 20.94 -7.85
CA LEU A 202 3.72 19.82 -7.13
C LEU A 202 5.17 20.09 -6.70
N ASP A 203 5.97 20.78 -7.52
CA ASP A 203 7.37 21.10 -7.18
C ASP A 203 7.44 22.15 -6.05
N VAL A 204 6.59 23.19 -6.11
CA VAL A 204 6.44 24.19 -5.03
C VAL A 204 6.07 23.53 -3.70
N LEU A 205 5.28 22.47 -3.73
CA LEU A 205 4.88 21.70 -2.54
C LEU A 205 5.88 20.59 -2.17
N ASP A 206 7.06 20.55 -2.80
CA ASP A 206 8.09 19.52 -2.60
C ASP A 206 7.61 18.09 -2.90
N ALA A 207 6.53 17.90 -3.67
CA ALA A 207 6.00 16.58 -4.01
C ALA A 207 6.76 15.93 -5.18
N VAL A 208 7.30 16.73 -6.09
CA VAL A 208 8.15 16.26 -7.20
C VAL A 208 9.42 17.09 -7.31
N ARG A 209 10.35 16.64 -8.14
CA ARG A 209 11.45 17.42 -8.70
C ARG A 209 11.36 17.36 -10.20
N ILE A 210 11.41 18.52 -10.84
CA ILE A 210 11.34 18.64 -12.30
C ILE A 210 12.75 18.91 -12.81
N ASN A 211 13.19 18.10 -13.78
CA ASN A 211 14.45 18.30 -14.47
C ASN A 211 14.18 18.47 -15.97
N SER A 212 14.65 19.59 -16.51
CA SER A 212 14.53 19.95 -17.92
C SER A 212 15.47 19.13 -18.83
N PHE A 213 16.44 18.42 -18.25
CA PHE A 213 17.33 17.52 -18.97
C PHE A 213 16.79 16.08 -18.93
N GLY A 214 16.15 15.68 -20.02
CA GLY A 214 15.60 14.34 -20.20
C GLY A 214 14.09 14.32 -20.28
N SER A 215 13.53 13.13 -20.46
CA SER A 215 12.10 12.91 -20.56
C SER A 215 11.74 11.56 -19.94
N ILE A 216 10.56 11.48 -19.35
CA ILE A 216 9.99 10.20 -18.97
C ILE A 216 9.80 9.27 -20.18
N ASN A 217 9.98 7.97 -19.96
CA ASN A 217 9.70 6.95 -20.96
C ASN A 217 8.20 6.87 -21.26
N LYS A 218 7.84 6.50 -22.49
CA LYS A 218 6.44 6.24 -22.88
C LYS A 218 5.94 4.92 -22.28
N ILE A 219 4.62 4.73 -22.16
CA ILE A 219 4.02 3.50 -21.61
C ILE A 219 4.49 2.25 -22.35
N GLN A 220 4.62 2.34 -23.68
CA GLN A 220 5.13 1.25 -24.52
C GLN A 220 6.58 0.85 -24.21
N ALA A 221 7.35 1.70 -23.51
CA ALA A 221 8.68 1.38 -23.02
C ALA A 221 8.69 0.97 -21.54
N ILE A 222 7.74 1.47 -20.73
CA ILE A 222 7.67 1.18 -19.30
C ILE A 222 7.16 -0.24 -19.02
N TYR A 223 5.96 -0.56 -19.50
CA TYR A 223 5.28 -1.79 -19.10
C TYR A 223 5.90 -3.06 -19.71
N PRO A 224 6.37 -3.06 -20.97
CA PRO A 224 7.10 -4.22 -21.50
C PRO A 224 8.40 -4.54 -20.75
N VAL A 225 9.07 -3.55 -20.15
CA VAL A 225 10.23 -3.77 -19.29
C VAL A 225 9.79 -4.27 -17.91
N ALA A 226 8.78 -3.64 -17.32
CA ALA A 226 8.29 -4.03 -16.00
C ALA A 226 7.59 -5.41 -15.97
N LEU A 227 7.01 -5.83 -17.09
CA LEU A 227 6.31 -7.09 -17.29
C LEU A 227 7.02 -7.91 -18.37
N GLU A 228 8.34 -8.00 -18.30
CA GLU A 228 9.17 -8.66 -19.32
C GLU A 228 8.71 -10.07 -19.67
N GLY A 229 8.13 -10.81 -18.71
CA GLY A 229 7.61 -12.16 -18.92
C GLY A 229 6.40 -12.22 -19.84
N TYR A 230 5.66 -11.12 -20.01
CA TYR A 230 4.51 -11.03 -20.91
C TYR A 230 4.92 -10.88 -22.38
N VAL A 231 6.05 -10.21 -22.62
CA VAL A 231 6.50 -9.84 -23.97
C VAL A 231 7.71 -10.64 -24.44
N ALA A 232 8.35 -11.41 -23.55
CA ALA A 232 9.43 -12.31 -23.90
C ALA A 232 9.00 -13.31 -24.98
N VAL A 233 9.91 -13.68 -25.87
CA VAL A 233 9.59 -14.60 -26.99
C VAL A 233 9.11 -15.96 -26.49
N GLY A 234 9.73 -16.48 -25.42
CA GLY A 234 9.43 -17.80 -24.88
C GLY A 234 10.16 -18.91 -25.62
N ILE A 235 9.63 -20.12 -25.52
CA ILE A 235 10.19 -21.34 -26.11
C ILE A 235 9.27 -21.80 -27.23
N LYS A 236 9.82 -22.07 -28.41
CA LYS A 236 9.05 -22.55 -29.56
C LYS A 236 8.49 -23.94 -29.25
N LYS A 237 7.21 -24.17 -29.50
CA LYS A 237 6.57 -25.49 -29.33
C LYS A 237 7.29 -26.53 -30.17
N ASP A 238 7.34 -27.75 -29.65
CA ASP A 238 7.95 -28.93 -30.30
C ASP A 238 9.44 -28.79 -30.65
N SER A 239 10.14 -27.77 -30.14
CA SER A 239 11.59 -27.63 -30.29
C SER A 239 12.37 -28.49 -29.29
N GLU A 240 13.67 -28.67 -29.51
CA GLU A 240 14.54 -29.35 -28.55
C GLU A 240 14.54 -28.63 -27.19
N GLU A 241 14.53 -27.30 -27.19
CA GLU A 241 14.45 -26.47 -25.99
C GLU A 241 13.13 -26.70 -25.24
N TYR A 242 12.01 -26.90 -25.95
CA TYR A 242 10.74 -27.24 -25.32
C TYR A 242 10.81 -28.59 -24.62
N ILE A 243 11.35 -29.62 -25.27
CA ILE A 243 11.56 -30.95 -24.65
C ILE A 243 12.46 -30.83 -23.41
N ARG A 244 13.57 -30.07 -23.50
CA ARG A 244 14.48 -29.83 -22.36
C ARG A 244 13.76 -29.12 -21.20
N ALA A 245 12.88 -28.15 -21.48
CA ALA A 245 12.11 -27.47 -20.45
C ALA A 245 11.17 -28.46 -19.72
N LEU A 246 10.50 -29.35 -20.45
CA LEU A 246 9.66 -30.41 -19.85
C LEU A 246 10.48 -31.34 -18.96
N GLU A 247 11.68 -31.74 -19.39
CA GLU A 247 12.57 -32.56 -18.57
C GLU A 247 13.03 -31.86 -17.28
N ILE A 248 13.37 -30.57 -17.35
CA ILE A 248 13.77 -29.78 -16.18
C ILE A 248 12.64 -29.75 -15.14
N LEU A 249 11.41 -29.49 -15.58
CA LEU A 249 10.24 -29.44 -14.71
C LEU A 249 9.94 -30.81 -14.10
N ASN A 250 9.95 -31.87 -14.91
CA ASN A 250 9.72 -33.24 -14.45
C ASN A 250 10.77 -33.68 -13.41
N LYS A 251 12.06 -33.37 -13.62
CA LYS A 251 13.14 -33.66 -12.67
C LYS A 251 12.98 -32.89 -11.36
N ALA A 252 12.36 -31.71 -11.40
CA ALA A 252 12.06 -30.90 -10.21
C ALA A 252 10.73 -31.27 -9.53
N GLY A 253 10.00 -32.27 -10.05
CA GLY A 253 8.68 -32.64 -9.55
C GLY A 253 7.60 -31.58 -9.78
N LEU A 254 7.77 -30.74 -10.81
CA LEU A 254 6.82 -29.69 -11.20
C LEU A 254 5.99 -30.15 -12.39
N ASN A 255 4.68 -29.95 -12.33
CA ASN A 255 3.79 -30.21 -13.46
C ASN A 255 3.99 -29.16 -14.56
N PRO A 256 4.39 -29.53 -15.78
CA PRO A 256 4.65 -28.56 -16.84
C PRO A 256 3.46 -27.67 -17.21
N MET A 257 2.23 -28.18 -17.09
CA MET A 257 1.03 -27.42 -17.45
C MET A 257 0.74 -26.25 -16.50
N ASP A 258 1.24 -26.33 -15.26
CA ASP A 258 1.06 -25.27 -14.27
C ASP A 258 2.10 -24.14 -14.43
N ILE A 259 3.21 -24.43 -15.13
CA ILE A 259 4.35 -23.52 -15.28
C ILE A 259 4.45 -22.96 -16.69
N LEU A 260 4.37 -23.79 -17.73
CA LEU A 260 4.48 -23.41 -19.14
C LEU A 260 3.09 -23.21 -19.74
N MET A 261 2.76 -21.95 -20.04
CA MET A 261 1.51 -21.59 -20.69
C MET A 261 1.74 -21.22 -22.16
N GLN A 262 0.73 -21.45 -22.98
CA GLN A 262 0.71 -20.93 -24.34
C GLN A 262 0.86 -19.41 -24.35
N HIS A 263 1.73 -18.91 -25.22
CA HIS A 263 1.94 -17.48 -25.37
C HIS A 263 0.80 -16.85 -26.18
N VAL A 264 -0.11 -16.12 -25.52
CA VAL A 264 -1.31 -15.56 -26.19
C VAL A 264 -1.00 -14.55 -27.29
N LEU A 265 0.14 -13.85 -27.22
CA LEU A 265 0.59 -12.92 -28.28
C LEU A 265 1.30 -13.64 -29.44
N ASN A 266 1.72 -14.90 -29.25
CA ASN A 266 2.45 -15.68 -30.26
C ASN A 266 2.20 -17.18 -30.06
N SER A 267 1.17 -17.71 -30.72
CA SER A 267 0.63 -19.05 -30.46
C SER A 267 1.61 -20.21 -30.65
N ASP A 268 2.68 -19.99 -31.40
CA ASP A 268 3.70 -21.00 -31.69
C ASP A 268 4.69 -21.20 -30.55
N TYR A 269 4.60 -20.36 -29.51
CA TYR A 269 5.50 -20.33 -28.37
C TYR A 269 4.77 -20.61 -27.06
N VAL A 270 5.53 -21.06 -26.07
CA VAL A 270 5.13 -21.15 -24.67
C VAL A 270 6.01 -20.25 -23.81
N ARG A 271 5.48 -19.82 -22.66
CA ARG A 271 6.20 -19.03 -21.68
C ARG A 271 5.89 -19.49 -20.27
N ILE A 272 6.80 -19.21 -19.35
CA ILE A 272 6.58 -19.34 -17.93
C ILE A 272 5.47 -18.36 -17.50
N ASN A 273 4.55 -18.83 -16.66
CA ASN A 273 3.44 -18.06 -16.11
C ASN A 273 3.88 -17.07 -15.01
N ILE A 274 4.85 -16.22 -15.31
CA ILE A 274 5.44 -15.26 -14.37
C ILE A 274 5.59 -13.90 -15.07
N PRO A 275 5.09 -12.81 -14.48
CA PRO A 275 5.16 -11.49 -15.11
C PRO A 275 6.59 -10.95 -15.19
N GLN A 276 7.46 -11.26 -14.22
CA GLN A 276 8.83 -10.76 -14.16
C GLN A 276 9.80 -11.81 -13.62
N LYS A 277 10.92 -12.07 -14.31
CA LYS A 277 11.88 -13.12 -13.91
C LYS A 277 12.43 -12.91 -12.49
N ALA A 278 12.68 -11.67 -12.11
CA ALA A 278 13.16 -11.31 -10.78
C ALA A 278 12.22 -11.73 -9.63
N THR A 279 10.95 -12.02 -9.93
CA THR A 279 9.97 -12.44 -8.92
C THR A 279 9.94 -13.95 -8.69
N VAL A 280 10.71 -14.76 -9.44
CA VAL A 280 10.76 -16.23 -9.25
C VAL A 280 11.07 -16.60 -7.79
N ASP A 281 11.92 -15.84 -7.11
CA ASP A 281 12.32 -16.12 -5.73
C ASP A 281 11.25 -15.74 -4.69
N THR A 282 10.41 -14.75 -5.00
CA THR A 282 9.37 -14.19 -4.13
C THR A 282 7.96 -14.71 -4.46
N LEU A 283 7.79 -15.36 -5.60
CA LEU A 283 6.53 -15.96 -6.00
C LEU A 283 6.26 -17.23 -5.19
N ASN A 284 5.22 -17.15 -4.37
CA ASN A 284 4.59 -18.32 -3.77
C ASN A 284 3.75 -19.00 -4.86
N PHE A 285 4.40 -19.73 -5.78
CA PHE A 285 3.68 -20.76 -6.53
C PHE A 285 3.19 -21.76 -5.51
N ASN A 286 1.89 -21.81 -5.38
CA ASN A 286 1.25 -22.70 -4.44
C ASN A 286 0.93 -23.98 -5.18
N ILE A 287 1.62 -25.06 -4.86
CA ILE A 287 1.22 -26.38 -5.32
C ILE A 287 -0.08 -26.72 -4.59
N ILE A 288 -1.19 -26.84 -5.31
CA ILE A 288 -2.41 -27.42 -4.74
C ILE A 288 -2.19 -28.93 -4.66
N THR A 289 -1.80 -29.43 -3.49
CA THR A 289 -1.81 -30.87 -3.23
C THR A 289 -3.22 -31.31 -2.85
N VAL A 290 -3.76 -32.31 -3.56
CA VAL A 290 -4.96 -33.02 -3.12
C VAL A 290 -4.53 -34.10 -2.13
N VAL A 291 -4.86 -33.92 -0.86
CA VAL A 291 -4.76 -34.97 0.16
C VAL A 291 -6.19 -35.33 0.57
N ASN A 292 -6.59 -36.59 0.40
CA ASN A 292 -7.92 -37.11 0.77
C ASN A 292 -9.11 -36.34 0.17
N ASN A 293 -9.10 -36.07 -1.14
CA ASN A 293 -10.18 -35.36 -1.86
C ASN A 293 -10.53 -33.96 -1.34
N ASN A 294 -9.73 -33.39 -0.44
CA ASN A 294 -9.84 -32.01 -0.01
C ASN A 294 -8.65 -31.22 -0.60
N PRO A 295 -8.88 -30.12 -1.32
CA PRO A 295 -7.81 -29.22 -1.71
C PRO A 295 -7.28 -28.53 -0.45
N GLN A 296 -6.13 -28.96 0.06
CA GLN A 296 -5.49 -28.27 1.18
C GLN A 296 -3.98 -28.14 1.01
N THR A 297 -3.57 -26.90 1.26
CA THR A 297 -2.23 -26.36 1.52
C THR A 297 -1.52 -25.74 0.31
N LEU A 298 -1.37 -24.41 0.36
CA LEU A 298 -0.43 -23.64 -0.43
C LEU A 298 0.99 -23.99 0.06
N ILE A 299 1.67 -24.95 -0.57
CA ILE A 299 3.08 -25.24 -0.25
C ILE A 299 3.98 -24.34 -1.10
N PRO A 300 4.84 -23.49 -0.50
CA PRO A 300 5.81 -22.70 -1.24
C PRO A 300 6.80 -23.58 -2.00
N LEU A 301 7.26 -23.13 -3.17
CA LEU A 301 8.31 -23.82 -3.92
C LEU A 301 9.61 -23.94 -3.11
N SER A 302 10.27 -25.09 -3.23
CA SER A 302 11.63 -25.27 -2.72
C SER A 302 12.65 -24.46 -3.55
N ASP A 303 13.82 -24.20 -2.98
CA ASP A 303 14.90 -23.52 -3.71
C ASP A 303 15.35 -24.29 -4.96
N SER A 304 15.28 -25.62 -4.96
CA SER A 304 15.59 -26.44 -6.14
C SER A 304 14.54 -26.26 -7.24
N GLN A 305 13.26 -26.18 -6.88
CA GLN A 305 12.17 -25.90 -7.82
C GLN A 305 12.27 -24.50 -8.40
N LYS A 306 12.55 -23.49 -7.57
CA LYS A 306 12.79 -22.10 -8.03
C LYS A 306 13.95 -22.02 -9.02
N LYS A 307 15.07 -22.69 -8.73
CA LYS A 307 16.23 -22.79 -9.64
C LYS A 307 15.89 -23.47 -10.96
N ALA A 308 15.07 -24.53 -10.93
CA ALA A 308 14.62 -25.21 -12.13
C ALA A 308 13.74 -24.30 -13.01
N ILE A 309 12.84 -23.52 -12.42
CA ILE A 309 12.05 -22.51 -13.16
C ILE A 309 12.95 -21.41 -13.72
N ALA A 310 13.90 -20.92 -12.91
CA ALA A 310 14.82 -19.87 -13.31
C ALA A 310 15.69 -20.28 -14.52
N SER A 311 16.14 -21.54 -14.59
CA SER A 311 16.95 -22.04 -15.71
C SER A 311 16.17 -22.18 -17.02
N ILE A 312 14.85 -22.34 -16.98
CA ILE A 312 14.02 -22.39 -18.19
C ILE A 312 14.07 -21.07 -18.97
N TYR A 313 14.31 -19.93 -18.31
CA TYR A 313 14.52 -18.66 -19.01
C TYR A 313 15.77 -18.67 -19.91
N GLU A 314 16.75 -19.55 -19.68
CA GLU A 314 17.92 -19.70 -20.54
C GLU A 314 17.58 -20.42 -21.87
N LEU A 315 16.44 -21.12 -21.90
CA LEU A 315 15.93 -21.81 -23.08
C LEU A 315 15.06 -20.90 -23.96
N TYR A 316 14.81 -19.66 -23.54
CA TYR A 316 14.03 -18.72 -24.32
C TYR A 316 14.78 -18.30 -25.58
N GLN A 317 14.04 -18.19 -26.69
CA GLN A 317 14.61 -17.69 -27.93
C GLN A 317 14.97 -16.20 -27.78
N ASN A 318 16.22 -15.87 -28.09
CA ASN A 318 16.69 -14.50 -28.13
C ASN A 318 16.49 -13.91 -29.54
N ASP A 319 15.27 -13.50 -29.86
CA ASP A 319 14.95 -12.80 -31.11
C ASP A 319 14.29 -11.45 -30.85
N ALA A 320 15.04 -10.38 -31.12
CA ALA A 320 14.59 -9.00 -30.96
C ALA A 320 13.39 -8.68 -31.86
N THR A 321 13.31 -9.27 -33.06
CA THR A 321 12.22 -9.00 -34.00
C THR A 321 10.90 -9.57 -33.48
N THR A 322 10.91 -10.84 -33.06
CA THR A 322 9.73 -11.47 -32.45
C THR A 322 9.36 -10.80 -31.14
N LYS A 323 10.33 -10.38 -30.32
CA LYS A 323 10.05 -9.63 -29.08
C LYS A 323 9.34 -8.31 -29.38
N GLU A 324 9.79 -7.57 -30.38
CA GLU A 324 9.14 -6.31 -30.78
C GLU A 324 7.71 -6.57 -31.30
N GLN A 325 7.49 -7.63 -32.07
CA GLN A 325 6.14 -8.02 -32.50
C GLN A 325 5.22 -8.35 -31.30
N ASN A 326 5.76 -9.02 -30.28
CA ASN A 326 5.02 -9.27 -29.04
C ASN A 326 4.68 -7.97 -28.32
N ILE A 327 5.59 -6.99 -28.26
CA ILE A 327 5.34 -5.67 -27.66
C ILE A 327 4.19 -4.95 -28.41
N GLN A 328 4.21 -4.94 -29.74
CA GLN A 328 3.15 -4.31 -30.53
C GLN A 328 1.77 -4.96 -30.30
N LYS A 329 1.72 -6.30 -30.23
CA LYS A 329 0.50 -7.03 -29.89
C LYS A 329 0.05 -6.78 -28.45
N PHE A 330 1.00 -6.71 -27.51
CA PHE A 330 0.72 -6.36 -26.11
C PHE A 330 0.09 -4.97 -26.01
N MET A 331 0.61 -3.98 -26.73
CA MET A 331 0.04 -2.63 -26.76
C MET A 331 -1.33 -2.58 -27.47
N THR A 332 -1.57 -3.46 -28.44
CA THR A 332 -2.91 -3.63 -29.03
C THR A 332 -3.90 -4.18 -28.00
N GLU A 333 -3.50 -5.17 -27.19
CA GLU A 333 -4.33 -5.69 -26.09
C GLU A 333 -4.53 -4.66 -24.97
N TRP A 334 -3.52 -3.83 -24.70
CA TRP A 334 -3.58 -2.72 -23.76
C TRP A 334 -4.69 -1.74 -24.15
N ASP A 335 -4.75 -1.32 -25.41
CA ASP A 335 -5.70 -0.31 -25.90
C ASP A 335 -7.16 -0.79 -25.95
N LYS A 336 -7.40 -2.09 -25.88
CA LYS A 336 -8.75 -2.65 -25.75
C LYS A 336 -9.38 -2.33 -24.39
N ARG A 337 -8.58 -1.96 -23.39
CA ARG A 337 -9.00 -1.67 -22.03
C ARG A 337 -9.14 -0.15 -21.85
N PRO A 338 -10.34 0.36 -21.53
CA PRO A 338 -10.63 1.79 -21.62
C PRO A 338 -9.75 2.64 -20.68
N ASN A 339 -9.55 2.22 -19.44
CA ASN A 339 -8.77 3.00 -18.46
C ASN A 339 -7.27 2.97 -18.78
N LEU A 340 -6.79 1.85 -19.32
CA LEU A 340 -5.40 1.73 -19.78
C LEU A 340 -5.13 2.56 -21.01
N LYS A 341 -6.10 2.64 -21.93
CA LYS A 341 -6.02 3.52 -23.09
C LYS A 341 -5.97 4.99 -22.66
N ILE A 342 -6.86 5.42 -21.77
CA ILE A 342 -6.86 6.78 -21.19
C ILE A 342 -5.51 7.08 -20.55
N LEU A 343 -5.00 6.16 -19.71
CA LEU A 343 -3.69 6.29 -19.07
C LEU A 343 -2.58 6.50 -20.10
N ARG A 344 -2.54 5.68 -21.15
CA ARG A 344 -1.49 5.80 -22.18
C ARG A 344 -1.58 7.12 -22.92
N GLU A 345 -2.77 7.49 -23.37
CA GLU A 345 -2.98 8.73 -24.10
C GLU A 345 -2.60 9.94 -23.26
N TRP A 346 -2.89 9.93 -21.96
CA TRP A 346 -2.44 10.99 -21.05
C TRP A 346 -0.92 10.97 -20.83
N TRP A 347 -0.37 9.84 -20.39
CA TRP A 347 1.05 9.70 -20.04
C TRP A 347 1.97 10.01 -21.22
N ASP A 348 1.64 9.49 -22.40
CA ASP A 348 2.45 9.66 -23.59
C ASP A 348 2.35 11.09 -24.17
N ASN A 349 1.42 11.91 -23.70
CA ASN A 349 1.31 13.34 -24.04
C ASN A 349 1.82 14.28 -22.95
N LEU A 350 2.36 13.75 -21.83
CA LEU A 350 2.99 14.58 -20.82
C LEU A 350 4.19 15.37 -21.40
N PRO A 351 4.48 16.57 -20.86
CA PRO A 351 5.62 17.36 -21.27
C PRO A 351 6.92 16.54 -21.25
N SER A 352 7.83 16.80 -22.19
CA SER A 352 9.16 16.18 -22.26
C SER A 352 10.08 16.67 -21.14
N LEU A 353 9.74 16.30 -19.91
CA LEU A 353 10.45 16.61 -18.68
C LEU A 353 10.75 15.31 -17.95
N LEU A 354 11.87 15.28 -17.23
CA LEU A 354 12.13 14.22 -16.27
C LEU A 354 11.50 14.64 -14.94
N ILE A 355 10.63 13.78 -14.40
CA ILE A 355 9.89 14.03 -13.15
C ILE A 355 10.32 12.96 -12.15
N GLU A 356 10.83 13.40 -11.00
CA GLU A 356 11.16 12.52 -9.88
C GLU A 356 10.18 12.78 -8.73
N ILE A 357 9.44 11.75 -8.29
CA ILE A 357 8.57 11.88 -7.12
C ILE A 357 9.43 11.85 -5.85
N THR A 358 9.29 12.87 -4.99
CA THR A 358 9.99 12.94 -3.70
C THR A 358 9.40 11.96 -2.68
N SER A 359 9.99 11.86 -1.50
CA SER A 359 9.36 11.10 -0.40
C SER A 359 8.02 11.69 0.05
N VAL A 360 7.81 13.00 -0.13
CA VAL A 360 6.54 13.69 0.17
C VAL A 360 5.50 13.28 -0.85
N GLY A 361 5.84 13.39 -2.14
CA GLY A 361 4.93 13.01 -3.22
C GLY A 361 4.58 11.53 -3.17
N LYS A 362 5.54 10.64 -2.85
CA LYS A 362 5.25 9.20 -2.68
C LYS A 362 4.26 8.94 -1.56
N ALA A 363 4.40 9.63 -0.41
CA ALA A 363 3.47 9.50 0.70
C ALA A 363 2.06 9.97 0.32
N LEU A 364 1.93 11.14 -0.31
CA LEU A 364 0.65 11.67 -0.79
C LEU A 364 -0.01 10.74 -1.82
N ALA A 365 0.74 10.41 -2.88
CA ALA A 365 0.26 9.61 -3.99
C ALA A 365 -0.17 8.21 -3.55
N HIS A 366 0.63 7.58 -2.70
CA HIS A 366 0.32 6.24 -2.23
C HIS A 366 -0.88 6.24 -1.27
N ALA A 367 -0.96 7.18 -0.35
CA ALA A 367 -2.11 7.32 0.55
C ALA A 367 -3.40 7.62 -0.24
N ASN A 368 -3.34 8.49 -1.27
CA ASN A 368 -4.49 8.76 -2.12
C ASN A 368 -4.88 7.55 -2.99
N ALA A 369 -3.90 6.76 -3.45
CA ALA A 369 -4.19 5.50 -4.14
C ALA A 369 -4.93 4.52 -3.21
N GLN A 370 -4.49 4.37 -1.96
CA GLN A 370 -5.16 3.51 -0.96
C GLN A 370 -6.55 4.03 -0.56
N ARG A 371 -6.75 5.35 -0.53
CA ARG A 371 -8.09 5.96 -0.40
C ARG A 371 -9.02 5.50 -1.53
N CYS A 372 -8.51 5.35 -2.75
CA CYS A 372 -9.29 4.92 -3.91
C CYS A 372 -9.45 3.38 -3.98
N ASP A 373 -8.46 2.62 -3.51
CA ASP A 373 -8.48 1.16 -3.43
C ASP A 373 -7.73 0.67 -2.18
N ASN A 374 -8.47 0.35 -1.13
CA ASN A 374 -7.93 -0.08 0.16
C ASN A 374 -7.27 -1.48 0.13
N ASN A 375 -7.35 -2.20 -1.00
CA ASN A 375 -6.67 -3.49 -1.18
C ASN A 375 -5.23 -3.34 -1.66
N LEU A 376 -4.78 -2.11 -1.91
CA LEU A 376 -3.42 -1.86 -2.37
C LEU A 376 -2.40 -2.12 -1.28
N PRO A 377 -1.25 -2.74 -1.63
CA PRO A 377 -0.19 -3.00 -0.66
C PRO A 377 0.36 -1.71 -0.08
N SER A 378 0.81 -1.74 1.18
CA SER A 378 1.42 -0.59 1.84
C SER A 378 2.72 -0.12 1.17
N LEU A 379 3.10 1.13 1.46
CA LEU A 379 4.33 1.74 0.99
C LEU A 379 5.54 1.10 1.70
N ASN A 380 6.39 0.40 0.95
CA ASN A 380 7.62 -0.24 1.46
C ASN A 380 8.78 0.75 1.68
#